data_AF-A0A933BH72-F1
#
_entry.id   AF-A0A933BH72-F1
#
_cell.length_a   1.000
_cell.length_b   1.000
_cell.length_c   1.000
_cell.angle_alpha   90.00
_cell.angle_beta   90.00
_cell.angle_gamma   90.00
#
_symmetry.space_group_name_H-M   'P 1'
#
loop_
_entity.id
_entity.type
_entity.pdbx_description
1 polymer ?
#
loop_
_entity_poly.entity_id
_entity_poly.type
_entity_poly.pdbx_seq_one_letter_code
_entity_poly.pdbx_strand_id
1 'polypeptide(L)'
;MRRYGWWRLRGPVVGLVLLTLTGSALGVERKTPAVERKLPADRTTAAEAHYELGIFYHERMFSDLDQAIAEYEQAVKLKDDFADAHYHLGLSYHTKAKLGVDDKALYRKALREYKLYLKYLPKGQLAEKARQNIKAVESRLR
;
A
#
# COMPACT_ATOMS: atom_id res chain seq x y z
N MET A 1 -15.01 4.74 45.08
CA MET A 1 -15.77 5.90 45.61
C MET A 1 -15.22 7.19 45.00
N ARG A 2 -16.10 8.17 44.77
CA ARG A 2 -16.00 9.36 43.90
C ARG A 2 -14.99 10.44 44.36
N ARG A 3 -14.43 11.19 43.39
CA ARG A 3 -14.46 12.68 43.23
C ARG A 3 -13.52 13.10 42.08
N TYR A 4 -14.01 13.47 40.89
CA TYR A 4 -14.41 14.81 40.42
C TYR A 4 -13.38 15.93 40.61
N GLY A 5 -12.89 16.48 39.49
CA GLY A 5 -12.21 17.78 39.39
C GLY A 5 -12.17 18.26 37.94
N TRP A 6 -13.14 19.10 37.56
CA TRP A 6 -13.36 19.70 36.24
C TRP A 6 -12.57 21.03 36.09
N TRP A 7 -11.95 21.22 34.92
CA TRP A 7 -11.62 22.43 34.12
C TRP A 7 -11.39 23.82 34.78
N ARG A 8 -10.33 24.51 34.31
CA ARG A 8 -10.32 25.97 34.12
C ARG A 8 -10.12 26.31 32.64
N LEU A 9 -11.16 26.87 32.04
CA LEU A 9 -11.15 27.62 30.78
C LEU A 9 -10.58 29.02 31.00
N ARG A 10 -9.84 29.54 30.03
CA ARG A 10 -9.91 30.95 29.58
C ARG A 10 -9.29 31.09 28.19
N GLY A 11 -10.14 31.18 27.17
CA GLY A 11 -9.80 31.79 25.87
C GLY A 11 -9.87 33.33 25.94
N PRO A 12 -9.47 34.05 24.87
CA PRO A 12 -10.45 34.47 23.86
C PRO A 12 -9.98 34.19 22.41
N VAL A 13 -10.86 33.70 21.55
CA VAL A 13 -11.63 34.42 20.50
C VAL A 13 -10.79 34.95 19.31
N VAL A 14 -10.84 34.14 18.24
CA VAL A 14 -10.89 34.42 16.78
C VAL A 14 -10.83 35.89 16.31
N GLY A 15 -10.03 36.13 15.27
CA GLY A 15 -10.31 37.18 14.28
C GLY A 15 -9.14 37.56 13.37
N LEU A 16 -9.20 37.13 12.11
CA LEU A 16 -8.60 37.63 10.84
C LEU A 16 -7.21 38.31 10.87
N VAL A 17 -6.32 38.08 9.90
CA VAL A 17 -6.35 38.78 8.60
C VAL A 17 -5.48 38.01 7.59
N LEU A 18 -6.04 37.70 6.41
CA LEU A 18 -5.28 37.39 5.20
C LEU A 18 -4.78 38.72 4.60
N LEU A 19 -3.47 38.91 4.49
CA LEU A 19 -2.88 39.95 3.64
C LEU A 19 -1.57 39.47 3.01
N THR A 20 -1.72 39.10 1.74
CA THR A 20 -0.87 39.32 0.56
C THR A 20 0.64 39.04 0.62
N LEU A 21 1.03 38.16 -0.31
CA LEU A 21 2.34 38.09 -0.99
C LEU A 21 3.17 39.38 -0.90
N THR A 22 4.24 39.34 -0.14
CA THR A 22 5.57 39.83 -0.55
C THR A 22 6.63 38.96 0.14
N GLY A 23 7.70 38.67 -0.58
CA GLY A 23 8.63 37.62 -0.23
C GLY A 23 9.55 37.90 0.95
N SER A 24 10.32 36.84 1.24
CA SER A 24 11.63 36.82 1.88
C SER A 24 11.70 36.58 3.39
N ALA A 25 12.42 35.49 3.68
CA ALA A 25 13.20 35.22 4.87
C ALA A 25 12.41 35.06 6.18
N LEU A 26 12.10 33.81 6.52
CA LEU A 26 12.47 33.19 7.80
C LEU A 26 12.23 31.68 7.67
N GLY A 27 13.34 30.93 7.64
CA GLY A 27 13.36 29.49 7.44
C GLY A 27 12.67 28.76 8.58
N VAL A 28 11.44 28.29 8.34
CA VAL A 28 10.92 27.12 9.01
C VAL A 28 11.33 25.94 8.15
N GLU A 29 12.49 25.39 8.47
CA GLU A 29 12.97 24.12 7.93
C GLU A 29 11.90 23.05 8.21
N ARG A 30 11.18 22.65 7.16
CA ARG A 30 10.49 21.36 7.20
C ARG A 30 11.61 20.33 7.25
N LYS A 31 11.88 19.78 8.44
CA LYS A 31 12.73 18.59 8.59
C LYS A 31 12.06 17.41 7.88
N THR A 32 12.23 17.31 6.57
CA THR A 32 12.47 16.01 5.98
C THR A 32 13.77 15.50 6.60
N PRO A 33 13.87 14.25 7.08
CA PRO A 33 15.18 13.70 7.34
C PRO A 33 15.86 13.56 5.97
N ALA A 34 16.55 14.62 5.55
CA ALA A 34 17.62 14.50 4.60
C ALA A 34 18.59 13.53 5.26
N VAL A 35 18.58 12.28 4.80
CA VAL A 35 19.68 11.37 5.05
C VAL A 35 20.88 12.02 4.38
N GLU A 36 21.60 12.83 5.15
CA GLU A 36 22.86 13.44 4.75
C GLU A 36 23.90 12.32 4.70
N ARG A 37 23.76 11.43 3.71
CA ARG A 37 24.65 10.29 3.52
C ARG A 37 25.90 10.84 2.86
N LYS A 38 26.88 11.20 3.69
CA LYS A 38 28.26 11.42 3.26
C LYS A 38 28.62 10.23 2.36
N LEU A 39 28.83 10.48 1.07
CA LEU A 39 29.02 9.41 0.09
C LEU A 39 30.21 8.55 0.54
N PRO A 40 30.04 7.22 0.65
CA PRO A 40 31.11 6.35 1.08
C PRO A 40 32.36 6.55 0.20
N ALA A 41 33.52 6.71 0.82
CA ALA A 41 34.77 7.06 0.15
C ALA A 41 35.34 5.93 -0.74
N ASP A 42 34.81 4.71 -0.62
CA ASP A 42 35.17 3.53 -1.42
C ASP A 42 33.92 2.97 -2.14
N ARG A 43 34.11 2.51 -3.38
CA ARG A 43 33.14 1.78 -4.20
C ARG A 43 32.53 0.59 -3.46
N THR A 44 33.29 -0.10 -2.61
CA THR A 44 32.82 -1.23 -1.80
C THR A 44 31.69 -0.80 -0.87
N THR A 45 31.92 0.26 -0.09
CA THR A 45 30.92 0.82 0.83
C THR A 45 29.72 1.48 0.12
N ALA A 46 29.88 1.93 -1.14
CA ALA A 46 28.76 2.39 -1.95
C ALA A 46 27.88 1.23 -2.45
N ALA A 47 28.47 0.11 -2.86
CA ALA A 47 27.75 -1.07 -3.31
C ALA A 47 26.90 -1.69 -2.19
N GLU A 48 27.48 -1.88 -1.00
CA GLU A 48 26.76 -2.35 0.21
C GLU A 48 25.57 -1.44 0.53
N ALA A 49 25.79 -0.12 0.51
CA ALA A 49 24.75 0.83 0.85
C ALA A 49 23.66 0.99 -0.23
N HIS A 50 23.89 0.50 -1.46
CA HIS A 50 22.85 0.33 -2.48
C HIS A 50 22.13 -1.02 -2.35
N TYR A 51 22.83 -2.07 -1.93
CA TYR A 51 22.25 -3.38 -1.61
C TYR A 51 21.23 -3.28 -0.46
N GLU A 52 21.61 -2.64 0.65
CA GLU A 52 20.71 -2.41 1.80
C GLU A 52 19.47 -1.59 1.41
N LEU A 53 19.65 -0.59 0.54
CA LEU A 53 18.53 0.18 0.01
C LEU A 53 17.59 -0.69 -0.85
N GLY A 54 18.16 -1.64 -1.60
CA GLY A 54 17.41 -2.64 -2.34
C GLY A 54 16.54 -3.52 -1.42
N ILE A 55 17.11 -4.03 -0.32
CA ILE A 55 16.37 -4.81 0.69
C ILE A 55 15.21 -3.98 1.27
N PHE A 56 15.48 -2.73 1.68
CA PHE A 56 14.45 -1.87 2.25
C PHE A 56 13.26 -1.66 1.32
N TYR A 57 13.50 -1.38 0.03
CA TYR A 57 12.41 -1.22 -0.94
C TYR A 57 11.70 -2.54 -1.23
N HIS A 58 12.44 -3.65 -1.27
CA HIS A 58 11.88 -4.98 -1.45
C HIS A 58 10.92 -5.32 -0.30
N GLU A 59 11.36 -5.22 0.95
CA GLU A 59 10.54 -5.48 2.14
C GLU A 59 9.30 -4.59 2.21
N ARG A 60 9.45 -3.29 1.90
CA ARG A 60 8.31 -2.36 1.86
C ARG A 60 7.26 -2.80 0.84
N MET A 61 7.68 -3.23 -0.35
CA MET A 61 6.75 -3.73 -1.37
C MET A 61 5.98 -4.97 -0.90
N PHE A 62 6.62 -5.89 -0.17
CA PHE A 62 5.92 -7.04 0.42
C PHE A 62 4.93 -6.62 1.51
N SER A 63 5.33 -5.70 2.39
CA SER A 63 4.45 -5.18 3.44
C SER A 63 3.22 -4.49 2.85
N ASP A 64 3.41 -3.67 1.82
CA ASP A 64 2.32 -2.96 1.14
C ASP A 64 1.34 -3.97 0.46
N LEU A 65 1.86 -5.07 -0.10
CA LEU A 65 1.03 -6.15 -0.64
C LEU A 65 0.23 -6.88 0.46
N ASP A 66 0.83 -7.12 1.62
CA ASP A 66 0.18 -7.81 2.73
C ASP A 66 -0.93 -6.97 3.38
N GLN A 67 -0.68 -5.66 3.52
CA GLN A 67 -1.71 -4.72 3.94
C GLN A 67 -2.86 -4.66 2.92
N ALA A 68 -2.56 -4.58 1.62
CA ALA A 68 -3.58 -4.57 0.59
C ALA A 68 -4.44 -5.86 0.62
N ILE A 69 -3.81 -7.03 0.77
CA ILE A 69 -4.52 -8.32 0.92
C ILE A 69 -5.46 -8.26 2.13
N ALA A 70 -4.98 -7.81 3.29
CA ALA A 70 -5.79 -7.74 4.50
C ALA A 70 -7.03 -6.83 4.32
N GLU A 71 -6.86 -5.65 3.72
CA GLU A 71 -7.97 -4.72 3.47
C GLU A 71 -8.99 -5.30 2.48
N TYR A 72 -8.53 -5.89 1.38
CA TYR A 72 -9.45 -6.53 0.43
C TYR A 72 -10.15 -7.76 1.03
N GLU A 73 -9.48 -8.52 1.91
CA GLU A 73 -10.12 -9.60 2.66
C GLU A 73 -11.22 -9.10 3.60
N GLN A 74 -11.04 -7.94 4.24
CA GLN A 74 -12.11 -7.33 5.02
C GLN A 74 -13.26 -6.86 4.13
N ALA A 75 -12.94 -6.26 2.98
CA ALA A 75 -13.96 -5.81 2.03
C ALA A 75 -14.85 -6.98 1.56
N VAL A 76 -14.27 -8.12 1.21
CA VAL A 76 -15.04 -9.30 0.77
C VAL A 76 -15.72 -10.06 1.92
N LYS A 77 -15.31 -9.85 3.19
CA LYS A 77 -16.06 -10.36 4.37
C LYS A 77 -17.28 -9.51 4.70
N LEU A 78 -17.19 -8.21 4.46
CA LEU A 78 -18.30 -7.27 4.68
C LEU A 78 -19.31 -7.35 3.53
N LYS A 79 -18.83 -7.62 2.30
CA LYS A 79 -19.63 -7.73 1.10
C LYS A 79 -19.07 -8.80 0.16
N ASP A 80 -19.57 -10.02 0.31
CA ASP A 80 -19.16 -11.21 -0.44
C ASP A 80 -19.34 -11.11 -1.96
N ASP A 81 -20.16 -10.19 -2.47
CA ASP A 81 -20.39 -9.96 -3.89
C ASP A 81 -19.70 -8.69 -4.43
N PHE A 82 -18.77 -8.12 -3.66
CA PHE A 82 -18.00 -6.95 -4.08
C PHE A 82 -16.95 -7.33 -5.13
N ALA A 83 -17.39 -7.39 -6.39
CA ALA A 83 -16.59 -7.86 -7.52
C ALA A 83 -15.20 -7.20 -7.58
N ASP A 84 -15.12 -5.86 -7.53
CA ASP A 84 -13.84 -5.16 -7.65
C ASP A 84 -12.84 -5.53 -6.55
N ALA A 85 -13.31 -5.76 -5.32
CA ALA A 85 -12.47 -6.25 -4.23
C ALA A 85 -11.92 -7.65 -4.53
N HIS A 86 -12.71 -8.56 -5.10
CA HIS A 86 -12.23 -9.86 -5.57
C HIS A 86 -11.17 -9.72 -6.68
N TYR A 87 -11.34 -8.79 -7.62
CA TYR A 87 -10.31 -8.57 -8.65
C TYR A 87 -8.98 -8.13 -8.04
N HIS A 88 -9.02 -7.13 -7.16
CA HIS A 88 -7.81 -6.60 -6.55
C HIS A 88 -7.16 -7.57 -5.55
N LEU A 89 -7.95 -8.34 -4.80
CA LEU A 89 -7.44 -9.43 -3.96
C LEU A 89 -6.72 -10.49 -4.81
N GLY A 90 -7.31 -10.87 -5.95
CA GLY A 90 -6.68 -11.78 -6.91
C GLY A 90 -5.38 -11.24 -7.49
N LEU A 91 -5.32 -9.93 -7.75
CA LEU A 91 -4.12 -9.24 -8.22
C LEU A 91 -3.02 -9.22 -7.16
N SER A 92 -3.33 -8.87 -5.92
CA SER A 92 -2.35 -8.86 -4.84
C SER A 92 -1.79 -10.26 -4.58
N TYR A 93 -2.63 -11.29 -4.55
CA TYR A 93 -2.18 -12.67 -4.43
C TYR A 93 -1.29 -13.12 -5.60
N HIS A 94 -1.65 -12.77 -6.84
CA HIS A 94 -0.86 -13.09 -8.02
C HIS A 94 0.52 -12.41 -7.97
N THR A 95 0.58 -11.12 -7.59
CA THR A 95 1.84 -10.39 -7.45
C THR A 95 2.70 -10.98 -6.36
N LYS A 96 2.14 -11.27 -5.18
CA LYS A 96 2.87 -11.89 -4.07
C LYS A 96 3.43 -13.27 -4.45
N ALA A 97 2.66 -14.08 -5.19
CA ALA A 97 3.11 -15.39 -5.69
C ALA A 97 4.35 -15.28 -6.59
N LYS A 98 4.37 -14.28 -7.49
CA LYS A 98 5.50 -14.03 -8.40
C LYS A 98 6.76 -13.57 -7.67
N LEU A 99 6.61 -12.79 -6.60
CA LEU A 99 7.72 -12.27 -5.82
C LEU A 99 8.31 -13.30 -4.84
N GLY A 100 7.49 -14.21 -4.30
CA GLY A 100 7.88 -15.16 -3.25
C GLY A 100 8.47 -16.51 -3.70
N VAL A 101 8.90 -16.65 -4.97
CA VAL A 101 9.26 -17.94 -5.62
C VAL A 101 8.02 -18.78 -5.97
N ASP A 102 7.34 -18.39 -7.06
CA ASP A 102 6.29 -19.14 -7.75
C ASP A 102 5.32 -19.94 -6.83
N ASP A 103 4.83 -19.28 -5.79
CA ASP A 103 4.02 -19.93 -4.75
C ASP A 103 2.67 -20.40 -5.32
N LYS A 104 2.58 -21.71 -5.59
CA LYS A 104 1.37 -22.35 -6.13
C LYS A 104 0.15 -22.19 -5.22
N ALA A 105 0.31 -22.03 -3.91
CA ALA A 105 -0.82 -21.78 -3.01
C ALA A 105 -1.39 -20.37 -3.22
N LEU A 106 -0.54 -19.35 -3.36
CA LEU A 106 -0.96 -17.98 -3.67
C LEU A 106 -1.58 -17.87 -5.06
N TYR A 107 -1.05 -18.59 -6.06
CA TYR A 107 -1.70 -18.68 -7.38
C TYR A 107 -3.10 -19.29 -7.31
N ARG A 108 -3.32 -20.33 -6.50
CA ARG A 108 -4.67 -20.90 -6.30
C ARG A 108 -5.63 -19.89 -5.69
N LYS A 109 -5.17 -19.10 -4.70
CA LYS A 109 -5.96 -18.00 -4.13
C LYS A 109 -6.29 -16.97 -5.21
N ALA A 110 -5.29 -16.50 -5.96
CA ALA A 110 -5.49 -15.55 -7.05
C ALA A 110 -6.53 -16.03 -8.08
N LEU A 111 -6.41 -17.30 -8.51
CA LEU A 111 -7.34 -17.92 -9.45
C LEU A 111 -8.78 -17.95 -8.93
N ARG A 112 -8.96 -18.28 -7.64
CA ARG A 112 -10.28 -18.25 -6.98
C ARG A 112 -10.89 -16.86 -7.06
N GLU A 113 -10.15 -15.84 -6.66
CA GLU A 113 -10.67 -14.47 -6.58
C GLU A 113 -11.01 -13.89 -7.96
N TYR A 114 -10.19 -14.11 -8.99
CA TYR A 114 -10.54 -13.69 -10.35
C TYR A 114 -11.81 -14.38 -10.88
N LYS A 115 -12.02 -15.66 -10.53
CA LYS A 115 -13.25 -16.38 -10.88
C LYS A 115 -14.46 -15.80 -10.15
N LEU A 116 -14.30 -15.40 -8.89
CA LEU A 116 -15.36 -14.70 -8.14
C LEU A 116 -15.68 -13.33 -8.74
N TYR A 117 -14.69 -12.54 -9.14
CA TYR A 117 -14.93 -11.30 -9.90
C TYR A 117 -15.79 -11.56 -11.14
N LEU A 118 -15.43 -12.57 -11.97
CA LEU A 118 -16.20 -12.88 -13.18
C LEU A 118 -17.57 -13.47 -12.89
N LYS A 119 -17.76 -14.13 -11.75
CA LYS A 119 -19.06 -14.62 -11.30
C LYS A 119 -20.00 -13.45 -10.99
N TYR A 120 -19.53 -12.45 -10.27
CA TYR A 120 -20.35 -11.31 -9.84
C TYR A 120 -20.47 -10.22 -10.90
N LEU A 121 -19.43 -9.99 -11.71
CA LEU A 121 -19.38 -8.93 -12.72
C LEU A 121 -18.74 -9.39 -14.04
N PRO A 122 -19.38 -10.33 -14.78
CA PRO A 122 -18.82 -10.96 -15.99
C PRO A 122 -18.59 -10.01 -17.16
N LYS A 123 -19.28 -8.85 -17.18
CA LYS A 123 -19.17 -7.80 -18.21
C LYS A 123 -18.59 -6.49 -17.66
N GLY A 124 -17.94 -6.54 -16.49
CA GLY A 124 -17.30 -5.37 -15.89
C GLY A 124 -16.06 -4.92 -16.65
N GLN A 125 -15.59 -3.70 -16.36
CA GLN A 125 -14.46 -3.08 -17.06
C GLN A 125 -13.16 -3.89 -16.95
N LEU A 126 -13.03 -4.71 -15.90
CA LEU A 126 -11.86 -5.55 -15.64
C LEU A 126 -12.04 -7.00 -16.11
N ALA A 127 -13.15 -7.36 -16.78
CA ALA A 127 -13.45 -8.74 -17.16
C ALA A 127 -12.42 -9.35 -18.11
N GLU A 128 -12.02 -8.63 -19.15
CA GLU A 128 -10.99 -9.14 -20.06
C GLU A 128 -9.63 -9.27 -19.36
N LYS A 129 -9.27 -8.31 -18.50
CA LYS A 129 -8.06 -8.41 -17.67
C LYS A 129 -8.11 -9.60 -16.72
N ALA A 130 -9.26 -9.85 -16.08
CA ALA A 130 -9.46 -10.99 -15.19
C ALA A 130 -9.30 -12.32 -15.96
N ARG A 131 -9.88 -12.45 -17.16
CA ARG A 131 -9.71 -13.63 -18.02
C ARG A 131 -8.24 -13.84 -18.42
N GLN A 132 -7.53 -12.78 -18.77
CA GLN A 132 -6.10 -12.85 -19.09
C GLN A 132 -5.28 -13.28 -17.88
N ASN A 133 -5.54 -12.69 -16.71
CA ASN A 133 -4.87 -13.06 -15.46
C ASN A 133 -5.14 -14.51 -15.08
N ILE A 134 -6.38 -15.01 -15.25
CA ILE A 134 -6.73 -16.42 -15.05
C ILE A 134 -5.84 -17.32 -15.92
N LYS A 135 -5.74 -17.05 -17.23
CA LYS A 135 -4.89 -17.84 -18.14
C LYS A 135 -3.43 -17.82 -17.72
N ALA A 136 -2.92 -16.66 -17.30
CA ALA A 136 -1.54 -16.49 -16.84
C ALA A 136 -1.27 -17.25 -15.52
N VAL A 137 -2.24 -17.27 -14.60
CA VAL A 137 -2.13 -18.03 -13.35
C VAL A 137 -2.24 -19.53 -13.62
N GLU A 138 -3.14 -19.95 -14.51
CA GLU A 138 -3.31 -21.36 -14.89
C GLU A 138 -2.05 -21.94 -15.54
N SER A 139 -1.28 -21.17 -16.31
CA SER A 139 -0.02 -21.66 -16.88
C SER A 139 1.06 -21.90 -15.82
N ARG A 140 1.07 -21.14 -14.71
CA ARG A 140 1.98 -21.33 -13.56
C ARG A 140 1.61 -22.53 -12.70
N LEU A 141 0.34 -22.94 -12.75
CA LEU A 141 -0.15 -24.09 -11.98
C LEU A 141 0.02 -25.43 -12.70
N ARG A 142 0.38 -25.42 -13.98
CA ARG A 142 0.70 -26.63 -14.75
C ARG A 142 1.97 -27.32 -14.27
#